data_AF-A0A1G7Q842-F1
#
_entry.id   AF-A0A1G7Q842-F1
#
_cell.length_a   1.000
_cell.length_b   1.000
_cell.length_c   1.000
_cell.angle_alpha   90.00
_cell.angle_beta   90.00
_cell.angle_gamma   90.00
#
_symmetry.space_group_name_H-M   'P 1'
#
loop_
_entity.id
_entity.type
_entity.pdbx_description
1 polymer ?
#
loop_
_entity_poly.entity_id
_entity_poly.type
_entity_poly.pdbx_seq_one_letter_code
_entity_poly.pdbx_strand_id
1 'polypeptide(L)'
;MKLHEAIEKLIRDNARAMTANQIAQALNFNGLYSKRDGSPIRPDQIMGRVNGHPLLFRVDRLNRPIQISLPHMAAGTIQGTKPTPPAIPAATNGTDRSTLFLKSSFPPVSDKQTKILILGSLPGDESLLRNEYYGNPQNRFWKVIAGLSGRQAPVNYEQKKQCLLGFGIGIWDVAHSAQRKSSLDSAIKNERPNDLRAFIDDHPLLHTIAFNGMKAERMFIKFFTKLPTMRYVLLPSTSSTYATMNVEKLCRIWAELLQL
;
A
#
# COMPACT_ATOMS: atom_id res chain seq x y z
N MET A 1 23.54 14.69 11.97
CA MET A 1 23.52 13.73 10.84
C MET A 1 22.83 14.38 9.65
N LYS A 2 23.42 14.31 8.46
CA LYS A 2 22.81 14.76 7.20
C LYS A 2 21.83 13.68 6.69
N LEU A 3 20.88 14.07 5.84
CA LEU A 3 19.86 13.15 5.34
C LEU A 3 20.47 11.94 4.60
N HIS A 4 21.52 12.13 3.79
CA HIS A 4 22.18 11.00 3.11
C HIS A 4 22.90 10.05 4.09
N GLU A 5 23.51 10.54 5.17
CA GLU A 5 24.11 9.68 6.20
C GLU A 5 23.05 8.84 6.92
N ALA A 6 21.87 9.42 7.17
CA ALA A 6 20.75 8.70 7.78
C ALA A 6 20.17 7.63 6.85
N ILE A 7 20.06 7.93 5.55
CA ILE A 7 19.66 6.97 4.51
C ILE A 7 20.68 5.82 4.43
N GLU A 8 21.97 6.14 4.42
CA GLU A 8 23.06 5.18 4.38
C GLU A 8 23.00 4.25 5.60
N LYS A 9 22.97 4.82 6.81
CA LYS A 9 22.88 4.05 8.06
C LYS A 9 21.67 3.12 8.06
N LEU A 10 20.51 3.63 7.63
CA LEU A 10 19.28 2.84 7.56
C LEU A 10 19.44 1.64 6.60
N ILE A 11 20.03 1.85 5.42
CA ILE A 11 20.25 0.76 4.45
C ILE A 11 21.29 -0.25 4.97
N ARG A 12 22.36 0.20 5.64
CA ARG A 12 23.36 -0.68 6.27
C ARG A 12 22.72 -1.56 7.35
N ASP A 13 21.98 -0.95 8.26
CA ASP A 13 21.37 -1.62 9.40
C ASP A 13 20.29 -2.64 8.97
N ASN A 14 19.62 -2.39 7.84
CA ASN A 14 18.56 -3.27 7.32
C ASN A 14 19.07 -4.34 6.34
N ALA A 15 20.32 -4.21 5.86
CA ALA A 15 20.96 -5.12 4.88
C ALA A 15 20.09 -5.47 3.65
N ARG A 16 19.21 -4.56 3.20
CA ARG A 16 18.32 -4.77 2.05
C ARG A 16 18.02 -3.48 1.29
N ALA A 17 17.67 -3.64 0.02
CA ALA A 17 17.17 -2.56 -0.81
C ALA A 17 15.84 -2.01 -0.26
N MET A 18 15.73 -0.69 -0.16
CA MET A 18 14.54 -0.01 0.35
C MET A 18 14.09 1.07 -0.63
N THR A 19 12.78 1.22 -0.84
CA THR A 19 12.24 2.31 -1.66
C THR A 19 12.36 3.64 -0.94
N ALA A 20 12.31 4.74 -1.69
CA ALA A 20 12.29 6.09 -1.11
C ALA A 20 11.15 6.30 -0.10
N ASN A 21 9.98 5.68 -0.33
CA ASN A 21 8.86 5.68 0.61
C ASN A 21 9.21 4.94 1.91
N GLN A 22 9.79 3.75 1.80
CA GLN A 22 10.19 2.96 2.97
C GLN A 22 11.27 3.66 3.79
N ILE A 23 12.21 4.31 3.11
CA ILE A 23 13.27 5.10 3.75
C ILE A 23 12.67 6.32 4.45
N ALA A 24 11.78 7.08 3.79
CA ALA A 24 11.13 8.24 4.38
C ALA A 24 10.29 7.86 5.61
N GLN A 25 9.48 6.80 5.51
CA GLN A 25 8.68 6.30 6.64
C GLN A 25 9.56 5.85 7.80
N ALA A 26 10.60 5.07 7.52
CA ALA A 26 11.50 4.59 8.55
C ALA A 26 12.22 5.76 9.26
N LEU A 27 12.74 6.72 8.50
CA LEU A 27 13.44 7.89 9.07
C LEU A 27 12.52 8.79 9.91
N ASN A 28 11.28 9.01 9.46
CA ASN A 28 10.29 9.77 10.25
C ASN A 28 9.87 9.01 11.52
N PHE A 29 9.82 7.68 11.48
CA PHE A 29 9.41 6.85 12.61
C PHE A 29 10.51 6.69 13.67
N ASN A 30 11.75 6.44 13.24
CA ASN A 30 12.87 6.16 14.15
C ASN A 30 13.62 7.42 14.60
N GLY A 31 13.29 8.59 14.04
CA GLY A 31 13.91 9.86 14.40
C GLY A 31 15.40 9.95 14.08
N LEU A 32 15.96 9.06 13.25
CA LEU A 32 17.38 9.07 12.86
C LEU A 32 17.77 10.36 12.14
N TYR A 33 16.81 11.05 11.52
CA TYR A 33 16.96 12.38 10.97
C TYR A 33 15.67 13.17 11.18
N SER A 34 15.80 14.44 11.55
CA SER A 34 14.68 15.38 11.64
C SER A 34 15.04 16.66 10.90
N LYS A 35 14.08 17.21 10.17
CA LYS A 35 14.25 18.52 9.53
C LYS A 35 14.26 19.61 10.61
N ARG A 36 15.00 20.71 10.35
CA ARG A 36 14.99 21.90 11.23
C ARG A 36 13.61 22.53 11.39
N ASP A 37 12.78 22.42 10.36
CA ASP A 37 11.41 22.94 10.33
C ASP A 37 10.39 21.97 10.97
N GLY A 38 10.83 20.82 11.49
CA GLY A 38 9.97 19.82 12.13
C GLY A 38 9.03 19.06 11.17
N SER A 39 9.00 19.41 9.89
CA SER A 39 8.13 18.73 8.93
C SER A 39 8.66 17.34 8.56
N PRO A 40 7.78 16.41 8.13
CA PRO A 40 8.18 15.05 7.79
C PRO A 40 9.06 15.02 6.54
N ILE A 41 9.99 14.08 6.52
CA ILE A 41 10.82 13.76 5.35
C ILE A 41 9.91 13.13 4.31
N ARG A 42 9.91 13.70 3.10
CA ARG A 42 9.11 13.20 1.98
C ARG A 42 9.93 12.28 1.05
N PRO A 43 9.30 11.33 0.35
CA PRO A 43 9.98 10.37 -0.53
C PRO A 43 10.79 11.02 -1.67
N ASP A 44 10.30 12.13 -2.23
CA ASP A 44 11.00 12.92 -3.25
C ASP A 44 12.35 13.46 -2.74
N GLN A 45 12.42 13.82 -1.46
CA GLN A 45 13.66 14.30 -0.84
C GLN A 45 14.67 13.16 -0.68
N ILE A 46 14.21 11.92 -0.45
CA ILE A 46 15.07 10.74 -0.45
C ILE A 46 15.63 10.50 -1.86
N MET A 47 14.77 10.51 -2.88
CA MET A 47 15.19 10.33 -4.27
C MET A 47 16.20 11.38 -4.71
N GLY A 48 15.97 12.66 -4.36
CA GLY A 48 16.91 13.74 -4.64
C GLY A 48 18.29 13.50 -4.02
N ARG A 49 18.36 12.93 -2.81
CA ARG A 49 19.64 12.60 -2.16
C ARG A 49 20.31 11.37 -2.74
N VAL A 50 19.55 10.32 -3.05
CA VAL A 50 20.04 9.10 -3.70
C VAL A 50 20.66 9.41 -5.05
N ASN A 51 19.96 10.17 -5.90
CA ASN A 51 20.44 10.55 -7.23
C ASN A 51 21.62 11.53 -7.17
N GLY A 52 21.66 12.40 -6.16
CA GLY A 52 22.73 13.37 -5.98
C GLY A 52 24.02 12.79 -5.38
N HIS A 53 24.03 11.52 -4.93
CA HIS A 53 25.22 10.85 -4.38
C HIS A 53 25.42 9.46 -5.02
N PRO A 54 25.70 9.38 -6.32
CA PRO A 54 25.82 8.11 -7.05
C PRO A 54 27.01 7.25 -6.58
N LEU A 55 28.00 7.85 -5.91
CA LEU A 55 29.10 7.12 -5.27
C LEU A 55 28.67 6.45 -3.96
N LEU A 56 27.65 6.99 -3.28
CA LEU A 56 27.14 6.46 -2.01
C LEU A 56 25.94 5.51 -2.19
N PHE A 57 25.13 5.69 -3.24
CA PHE A 57 23.94 4.89 -3.46
C PHE A 57 23.90 4.31 -4.88
N ARG A 58 23.79 2.99 -4.99
CA ARG A 58 23.41 2.31 -6.23
C ARG A 58 21.90 2.11 -6.28
N VAL A 59 21.27 2.39 -7.41
CA VAL A 59 19.84 2.15 -7.64
C VAL A 59 19.62 0.99 -8.61
N ASP A 60 18.54 0.21 -8.44
CA ASP A 60 18.20 -0.87 -9.38
C ASP A 60 17.45 -0.38 -10.62
N ARG A 61 17.09 -1.33 -11.49
CA ARG A 61 16.28 -1.09 -12.69
C ARG A 61 14.89 -0.51 -12.38
N LEU A 62 14.46 -0.49 -11.12
CA LEU A 62 13.22 0.13 -10.62
C LEU A 62 13.50 1.40 -9.80
N ASN A 63 14.71 1.96 -9.91
CA ASN A 63 15.19 3.16 -9.24
C ASN A 63 15.19 3.07 -7.69
N ARG A 64 15.32 1.85 -7.14
CA ARG A 64 15.37 1.62 -5.68
C ARG A 64 16.82 1.58 -5.20
N PRO A 65 17.19 2.31 -4.14
CA PRO A 65 18.49 2.16 -3.48
C PRO A 65 18.78 0.70 -3.08
N ILE A 66 19.82 0.10 -3.66
CA ILE A 66 20.23 -1.29 -3.47
C ILE A 66 21.42 -1.44 -2.52
N GLN A 67 22.47 -0.61 -2.67
CA GLN A 67 23.76 -0.82 -2.02
C GLN A 67 24.59 0.47 -1.87
N ILE A 68 25.44 0.47 -0.84
CA ILE A 68 26.41 1.52 -0.56
C ILE A 68 27.76 1.08 -1.12
N SER A 69 28.32 1.83 -2.05
CA SER A 69 29.65 1.48 -2.59
C SER A 69 30.70 1.76 -1.50
N LEU A 70 31.39 0.73 -1.04
CA LEU A 70 32.66 0.91 -0.32
C LEU A 70 33.72 1.39 -1.31
N PRO A 71 34.56 2.39 -0.98
CA PRO A 71 35.77 2.61 -1.75
C PRO A 71 36.72 1.42 -1.54
N HIS A 72 37.28 0.94 -2.65
CA HIS A 72 38.39 -0.02 -2.70
C HIS A 72 39.50 0.40 -1.72
N MET A 73 39.83 -0.49 -0.78
CA MET A 73 41.17 -0.57 -0.21
C MET A 73 41.82 -1.85 -0.75
N ALA A 74 42.91 -1.60 -1.48
CA ALA A 74 44.00 -2.43 -1.99
C ALA A 74 43.91 -3.96 -1.91
N ALA A 75 44.20 -4.58 -3.06
CA ALA A 75 44.57 -5.97 -3.22
C ALA A 75 45.75 -6.36 -2.30
N GLY A 76 45.56 -7.43 -1.53
CA GLY A 76 46.59 -8.11 -0.76
C GLY A 76 46.32 -9.61 -0.80
N THR A 77 47.10 -10.30 -1.63
CA THR A 77 47.19 -11.77 -1.76
C THR A 77 47.45 -12.44 -0.42
N ILE A 78 46.56 -13.32 0.09
CA ILE A 78 46.95 -14.47 0.93
C ILE A 78 46.02 -15.67 0.66
N GLN A 79 46.68 -16.80 0.42
CA GLN A 79 46.16 -18.15 0.19
C GLN A 79 45.45 -18.76 1.41
N GLY A 80 44.56 -19.69 1.09
CA GLY A 80 44.00 -20.78 1.91
C GLY A 80 44.37 -20.89 3.38
N THR A 81 43.34 -20.86 4.23
CA THR A 81 43.06 -21.92 5.21
C THR A 81 41.58 -21.86 5.56
N LYS A 82 40.97 -23.02 5.76
CA LYS A 82 39.58 -23.21 6.17
C LYS A 82 39.54 -23.19 7.70
N PRO A 83 38.88 -22.25 8.39
CA PRO A 83 38.62 -22.39 9.82
C PRO A 83 37.17 -22.79 10.04
N THR A 84 37.02 -23.88 10.80
CA THR A 84 35.82 -24.36 11.47
C THR A 84 35.05 -23.20 12.12
N PRO A 85 33.70 -23.13 12.02
CA PRO A 85 32.96 -22.07 12.67
C PRO A 85 33.09 -22.21 14.21
N PRO A 86 33.49 -21.14 14.93
CA PRO A 86 33.40 -21.14 16.39
C PRO A 86 31.92 -21.11 16.80
N ALA A 87 31.60 -21.84 17.87
CA ALA A 87 30.28 -21.84 18.48
C ALA A 87 29.82 -20.41 18.78
N ILE A 88 28.70 -20.00 18.18
CA ILE A 88 28.04 -18.73 18.49
C ILE A 88 27.33 -18.90 19.83
N PRO A 89 27.62 -18.09 20.87
CA PRO A 89 26.82 -18.06 22.08
C PRO A 89 25.41 -17.55 21.73
N ALA A 90 24.38 -18.18 22.30
CA ALA A 90 22.98 -17.86 22.06
C ALA A 90 22.70 -16.36 22.29
N ALA A 91 22.68 -15.59 21.20
CA ALA A 91 22.22 -14.22 21.19
C ALA A 91 20.70 -14.22 21.09
N THR A 92 20.06 -14.10 22.25
CA THR A 92 18.67 -13.65 22.38
C THR A 92 18.55 -12.27 21.75
N ASN A 93 17.97 -12.18 20.54
CA ASN A 93 17.37 -10.95 20.01
C ASN A 93 16.33 -11.32 18.94
N GLY A 94 15.08 -11.48 19.38
CA GLY A 94 13.93 -11.65 18.51
C GLY A 94 13.56 -10.35 17.81
N THR A 95 14.21 -10.05 16.68
CA THR A 95 13.58 -9.17 15.68
C THR A 95 12.54 -10.01 14.93
N ASP A 96 11.30 -9.86 15.33
CA ASP A 96 10.16 -10.53 14.70
C ASP A 96 10.09 -10.17 13.21
N ARG A 97 10.36 -11.17 12.35
CA ARG A 97 10.26 -11.09 10.88
C ARG A 97 8.86 -10.70 10.40
N SER A 98 7.87 -10.62 11.30
CA SER A 98 6.49 -10.23 11.02
C SER A 98 6.34 -8.78 10.52
N THR A 99 7.28 -7.89 10.85
CA THR A 99 7.28 -6.48 10.40
C THR A 99 7.68 -6.31 8.93
N LEU A 100 8.42 -7.26 8.34
CA LEU A 100 8.93 -7.18 6.97
C LEU A 100 7.85 -7.27 5.88
N PHE A 101 6.64 -7.72 6.24
CA PHE A 101 5.51 -7.90 5.33
C PHE A 101 4.29 -7.08 5.70
N LEU A 102 4.43 -6.13 6.64
CA LEU A 102 3.33 -5.28 7.04
C LEU A 102 2.98 -4.32 5.91
N LYS A 103 1.73 -4.38 5.45
CA LYS A 103 1.14 -3.46 4.48
C LYS A 103 0.02 -2.71 5.16
N SER A 104 -0.14 -1.44 4.81
CA SER A 104 -1.20 -0.59 5.32
C SER A 104 -2.05 -0.06 4.17
N SER A 105 -3.34 0.14 4.43
CA SER A 105 -4.26 0.81 3.51
C SER A 105 -4.01 2.33 3.51
N PHE A 106 -4.66 3.02 2.58
CA PHE A 106 -4.64 4.48 2.49
C PHE A 106 -5.80 5.07 3.32
N PRO A 107 -5.85 6.41 3.47
CA PRO A 107 -7.07 7.09 3.90
C PRO A 107 -8.22 6.83 2.93
N PRO A 108 -9.49 6.90 3.37
CA PRO A 108 -10.62 6.75 2.47
C PRO A 108 -10.63 7.86 1.42
N VAL A 109 -11.08 7.56 0.21
CA VAL A 109 -11.51 8.58 -0.75
C VAL A 109 -13.01 8.69 -0.60
N SER A 110 -13.47 9.76 0.05
CA SER A 110 -14.88 10.06 0.29
C SER A 110 -15.06 11.57 0.52
N ASP A 111 -16.31 11.99 0.55
CA ASP A 111 -16.74 13.33 0.94
C ASP A 111 -18.10 13.24 1.67
N LYS A 112 -18.61 14.38 2.16
CA LYS A 112 -19.91 14.42 2.86
C LYS A 112 -21.11 14.01 1.98
N GLN A 113 -20.95 13.96 0.66
CA GLN A 113 -21.97 13.54 -0.30
C GLN A 113 -21.91 12.04 -0.60
N THR A 114 -21.00 11.30 0.03
CA THR A 114 -20.85 9.87 -0.15
C THR A 114 -22.06 9.11 0.42
N LYS A 115 -22.70 8.33 -0.46
CA LYS A 115 -23.90 7.51 -0.21
C LYS A 115 -23.60 6.02 -0.21
N ILE A 116 -22.58 5.62 -0.98
CA ILE A 116 -22.16 4.24 -1.17
C ILE A 116 -20.66 4.15 -0.85
N LEU A 117 -20.26 3.28 0.07
CA LEU A 117 -18.86 2.97 0.33
C LEU A 117 -18.49 1.63 -0.28
N ILE A 118 -17.52 1.62 -1.19
CA ILE A 118 -16.96 0.39 -1.74
C ILE A 118 -15.71 -0.01 -0.95
N LEU A 119 -15.76 -1.20 -0.33
CA LEU A 119 -14.68 -1.75 0.47
C LEU A 119 -13.90 -2.81 -0.30
N GLY A 120 -12.59 -2.56 -0.45
CA GLY A 120 -11.59 -3.57 -0.78
C GLY A 120 -11.12 -4.34 0.45
N SER A 121 -10.25 -5.34 0.25
CA SER A 121 -9.66 -6.12 1.34
C SER A 121 -8.44 -5.41 1.93
N LEU A 122 -7.41 -5.20 1.12
CA LEU A 122 -6.17 -4.46 1.40
C LEU A 122 -5.50 -4.14 0.07
N PRO A 123 -4.82 -2.98 -0.10
CA PRO A 123 -4.18 -2.64 -1.35
C PRO A 123 -3.11 -3.67 -1.76
N GLY A 124 -3.06 -3.94 -3.06
CA GLY A 124 -1.99 -4.74 -3.66
C GLY A 124 -0.68 -3.97 -3.76
N ASP A 125 0.42 -4.68 -4.04
CA ASP A 125 1.76 -4.08 -4.13
C ASP A 125 1.83 -2.93 -5.13
N GLU A 126 1.26 -3.10 -6.33
CA GLU A 126 1.21 -2.03 -7.35
C GLU A 126 0.40 -0.82 -6.91
N SER A 127 -0.67 -1.02 -6.13
CA SER A 127 -1.47 0.09 -5.58
C SER A 127 -0.64 0.87 -4.57
N LEU A 128 0.06 0.18 -3.66
CA LEU A 128 0.97 0.77 -2.68
C LEU A 128 2.14 1.50 -3.34
N LEU A 129 2.74 0.92 -4.39
CA LEU A 129 3.83 1.54 -5.14
C LEU A 129 3.41 2.85 -5.81
N ARG A 130 2.19 2.90 -6.36
CA ARG A 130 1.63 4.08 -7.03
C ARG A 130 0.95 5.06 -6.08
N ASN A 131 0.73 4.67 -4.83
CA ASN A 131 -0.09 5.41 -3.87
C ASN A 131 -1.49 5.71 -4.44
N GLU A 132 -2.07 4.74 -5.13
CA GLU A 132 -3.40 4.81 -5.73
C GLU A 132 -4.21 3.59 -5.36
N TYR A 133 -5.44 3.77 -4.90
CA TYR A 133 -6.40 2.66 -4.86
C TYR A 133 -6.53 2.04 -6.24
N TYR A 134 -6.44 0.70 -6.29
CA TYR A 134 -6.51 -0.08 -7.52
C TYR A 134 -5.50 0.40 -8.60
N GLY A 135 -4.32 0.85 -8.19
CA GLY A 135 -3.30 1.39 -9.08
C GLY A 135 -2.69 0.40 -10.10
N ASN A 136 -2.91 -0.91 -9.94
CA ASN A 136 -2.49 -1.89 -10.93
C ASN A 136 -3.26 -1.67 -12.26
N PRO A 137 -2.61 -1.41 -13.41
CA PRO A 137 -3.29 -1.21 -14.69
C PRO A 137 -4.16 -2.39 -15.15
N GLN A 138 -3.87 -3.59 -14.66
CA GLN A 138 -4.67 -4.79 -14.92
C GLN A 138 -5.94 -4.85 -14.06
N ASN A 139 -6.01 -4.11 -12.96
CA ASN A 139 -7.22 -4.01 -12.16
C ASN A 139 -8.28 -3.21 -12.94
N ARG A 140 -9.50 -3.74 -12.96
CA ARG A 140 -10.59 -3.20 -13.78
C ARG A 140 -11.45 -2.18 -13.05
N PHE A 141 -11.17 -1.89 -11.78
CA PHE A 141 -11.99 -0.99 -10.96
C PHE A 141 -12.25 0.35 -11.66
N TRP A 142 -11.19 1.06 -12.05
CA TRP A 142 -11.33 2.37 -12.69
C TRP A 142 -11.96 2.29 -14.08
N LYS A 143 -11.83 1.16 -14.79
CA LYS A 143 -12.52 0.93 -16.06
C LYS A 143 -14.02 0.75 -15.84
N VAL A 144 -14.40 0.07 -14.76
CA VAL A 144 -15.81 -0.10 -14.36
C VAL A 144 -16.40 1.25 -13.96
N ILE A 145 -15.75 2.02 -13.07
CA ILE A 145 -16.23 3.35 -12.67
C ILE A 145 -16.36 4.29 -13.88
N ALA A 146 -15.38 4.29 -14.80
CA ALA A 146 -15.49 5.05 -16.04
C ALA A 146 -16.68 4.57 -16.90
N GLY A 147 -16.87 3.25 -17.04
CA GLY A 147 -17.97 2.66 -17.77
C GLY A 147 -19.35 3.03 -17.21
N LEU A 148 -19.48 3.20 -15.88
CA LEU A 148 -20.72 3.68 -15.25
C LEU A 148 -21.05 5.13 -15.63
N SER A 149 -20.03 5.94 -15.92
CA SER A 149 -20.21 7.35 -16.27
C SER A 149 -20.61 7.60 -17.72
N GLY A 150 -20.41 6.62 -18.61
CA GLY A 150 -20.53 6.83 -20.05
C GLY A 150 -19.56 7.85 -20.64
N ARG A 151 -18.57 8.34 -19.86
CA ARG A 151 -17.56 9.33 -20.27
C ARG A 151 -16.22 8.67 -20.58
N GLN A 152 -15.30 9.46 -21.15
CA GLN A 152 -13.91 9.03 -21.33
C GLN A 152 -13.27 8.64 -20.00
N ALA A 153 -12.43 7.61 -20.03
CA ALA A 153 -11.73 7.12 -18.86
C ALA A 153 -10.85 8.22 -18.25
N PRO A 154 -10.90 8.45 -16.93
CA PRO A 154 -10.08 9.47 -16.29
C PRO A 154 -8.58 9.17 -16.49
N VAL A 155 -7.81 10.21 -16.81
CA VAL A 155 -6.40 10.07 -17.25
C VAL A 155 -5.46 10.00 -16.05
N ASN A 156 -5.76 10.74 -14.99
CA ASN A 156 -4.95 10.78 -13.77
C ASN A 156 -5.76 10.41 -12.51
N TYR A 157 -5.07 10.17 -11.39
CA TYR A 157 -5.70 9.73 -10.16
C TYR A 157 -6.69 10.73 -9.56
N GLU A 158 -6.44 12.03 -9.70
CA GLU A 158 -7.37 13.05 -9.20
C GLU A 158 -8.70 13.01 -9.95
N GLN A 159 -8.65 12.92 -11.28
CA GLN A 159 -9.83 12.78 -12.13
C GLN A 159 -10.57 11.46 -11.84
N LYS A 160 -9.85 10.37 -11.53
CA LYS A 160 -10.45 9.10 -11.10
C LYS A 160 -11.26 9.27 -9.82
N LYS A 161 -10.69 9.94 -8.80
CA LYS A 161 -11.39 10.25 -7.54
C LYS A 161 -12.60 11.15 -7.77
N GLN A 162 -12.47 12.22 -8.56
CA GLN A 162 -13.58 13.12 -8.87
C GLN A 162 -14.73 12.41 -9.59
N CYS A 163 -14.41 11.53 -10.55
CA CYS A 163 -15.41 10.72 -11.24
C CYS A 163 -16.17 9.83 -10.25
N LEU A 164 -15.45 9.15 -9.35
CA LEU A 164 -16.03 8.30 -8.31
C LEU A 164 -16.96 9.10 -7.35
N LEU A 165 -16.46 10.21 -6.82
CA LEU A 165 -17.21 11.07 -5.89
C LEU A 165 -18.44 11.70 -6.57
N GLY A 166 -18.37 11.97 -7.87
CA GLY A 166 -19.51 12.43 -8.67
C GLY A 166 -20.71 11.47 -8.68
N PHE A 167 -20.50 10.18 -8.38
CA PHE A 167 -21.56 9.19 -8.18
C PHE A 167 -22.03 9.07 -6.73
N GLY A 168 -21.49 9.88 -5.82
CA GLY A 168 -21.67 9.68 -4.37
C GLY A 168 -21.03 8.37 -3.89
N ILE A 169 -20.02 7.87 -4.60
CA ILE A 169 -19.29 6.66 -4.24
C ILE A 169 -17.99 7.05 -3.52
N GLY A 170 -17.76 6.46 -2.35
CA GLY A 170 -16.47 6.46 -1.66
C GLY A 170 -15.77 5.11 -1.82
N ILE A 171 -14.45 5.09 -1.63
CA ILE A 171 -13.65 3.85 -1.59
C ILE A 171 -12.74 3.81 -0.37
N TRP A 172 -12.63 2.62 0.21
CA TRP A 172 -11.65 2.31 1.24
C TRP A 172 -11.34 0.80 1.24
N ASP A 173 -10.61 0.33 2.25
CA ASP A 173 -10.40 -1.09 2.52
C ASP A 173 -10.89 -1.46 3.91
N VAL A 174 -11.22 -2.73 4.12
CA VAL A 174 -11.56 -3.25 5.46
C VAL A 174 -10.33 -3.28 6.37
N ALA A 175 -9.17 -3.75 5.88
CA ALA A 175 -7.95 -3.77 6.67
C ALA A 175 -7.26 -2.40 6.65
N HIS A 176 -7.02 -1.84 7.82
CA HIS A 176 -6.06 -0.77 8.02
C HIS A 176 -4.64 -1.28 7.75
N SER A 177 -4.29 -2.44 8.31
CA SER A 177 -2.99 -3.07 8.07
C SER A 177 -3.06 -4.59 8.18
N ALA A 178 -2.14 -5.28 7.51
CA ALA A 178 -1.99 -6.72 7.63
C ALA A 178 -0.58 -7.16 7.19
N GLN A 179 -0.17 -8.34 7.65
CA GLN A 179 1.02 -8.99 7.12
C GLN A 179 0.65 -9.72 5.83
N ARG A 180 1.34 -9.39 4.73
CA ARG A 180 1.04 -9.95 3.42
C ARG A 180 2.31 -10.12 2.60
N LYS A 181 2.78 -11.36 2.48
CA LYS A 181 4.02 -11.71 1.75
C LYS A 181 3.93 -11.49 0.24
N SER A 182 2.76 -11.64 -0.36
CA SER A 182 2.52 -11.46 -1.80
C SER A 182 1.21 -10.73 -2.06
N SER A 183 0.98 -10.20 -3.25
CA SER A 183 -0.26 -9.53 -3.64
C SER A 183 -1.49 -10.45 -3.70
N LEU A 184 -1.42 -11.70 -3.27
CA LEU A 184 -2.57 -12.60 -3.15
C LEU A 184 -3.31 -12.39 -1.84
N ASP A 185 -4.64 -12.44 -1.88
CA ASP A 185 -5.50 -12.25 -0.70
C ASP A 185 -5.37 -13.39 0.32
N SER A 186 -4.97 -14.59 -0.12
CA SER A 186 -4.68 -15.74 0.74
C SER A 186 -3.43 -15.55 1.60
N ALA A 187 -2.55 -14.63 1.22
CA ALA A 187 -1.32 -14.34 1.97
C ALA A 187 -1.53 -13.33 3.12
N ILE A 188 -2.74 -12.78 3.25
CA ILE A 188 -3.10 -11.81 4.29
C ILE A 188 -3.26 -12.52 5.63
N LYS A 189 -2.52 -12.08 6.65
CA LYS A 189 -2.58 -12.55 8.04
C LYS A 189 -2.47 -11.38 9.00
N ASN A 190 -2.89 -11.59 10.25
CA ASN A 190 -2.78 -10.61 11.34
C ASN A 190 -3.38 -9.25 10.96
N GLU A 191 -4.59 -9.27 10.40
CA GLU A 191 -5.25 -8.06 9.94
C GLU A 191 -5.72 -7.20 11.12
N ARG A 192 -5.53 -5.89 11.01
CA ARG A 192 -6.13 -4.86 11.86
C ARG A 192 -7.13 -4.09 11.01
N PRO A 193 -8.40 -3.97 11.44
CA PRO A 193 -9.42 -3.27 10.66
C PRO A 193 -9.22 -1.75 10.70
N ASN A 194 -9.72 -1.06 9.67
CA ASN A 194 -9.95 0.38 9.68
C ASN A 194 -11.11 0.76 10.62
N ASP A 195 -11.20 2.02 11.07
CA ASP A 195 -12.33 2.46 11.88
C ASP A 195 -13.55 2.81 11.00
N LEU A 196 -14.28 1.78 10.58
CA LEU A 196 -15.51 1.97 9.79
C LEU A 196 -16.63 2.62 10.60
N ARG A 197 -16.60 2.56 11.93
CA ARG A 197 -17.66 3.18 12.74
C ARG A 197 -17.53 4.69 12.72
N ALA A 198 -16.34 5.21 13.01
CA ALA A 198 -16.06 6.63 12.88
C ALA A 198 -16.34 7.14 11.46
N PHE A 199 -16.00 6.34 10.44
CA PHE A 199 -16.33 6.68 9.05
C PHE A 199 -17.84 6.80 8.83
N ILE A 200 -18.64 5.81 9.27
CA ILE A 200 -20.10 5.85 9.09
C ILE A 200 -20.70 7.05 9.82
N ASP A 201 -20.26 7.33 11.05
CA ASP A 201 -20.74 8.46 11.86
C ASP A 201 -20.45 9.81 11.18
N ASP A 202 -19.32 9.93 10.47
CA ASP A 202 -18.94 11.13 9.72
C ASP A 202 -19.68 11.33 8.39
N HIS A 203 -20.40 10.32 7.90
CA HIS A 203 -21.05 10.32 6.59
C HIS A 203 -22.56 10.07 6.70
N PRO A 204 -23.35 11.11 7.01
CA PRO A 204 -24.78 10.97 7.32
C PRO A 204 -25.65 10.52 6.12
N LEU A 205 -25.15 10.65 4.89
CA LEU A 205 -25.84 10.21 3.67
C LEU A 205 -25.50 8.77 3.28
N LEU A 206 -24.54 8.12 3.97
CA LEU A 206 -24.12 6.77 3.68
C LEU A 206 -25.24 5.77 4.02
N HIS A 207 -25.71 5.04 3.02
CA HIS A 207 -26.77 4.05 3.19
C HIS A 207 -26.40 2.66 2.61
N THR A 208 -25.29 2.56 1.88
CA THR A 208 -24.83 1.29 1.30
C THR A 208 -23.33 1.06 1.54
N ILE A 209 -22.98 -0.15 1.99
CA ILE A 209 -21.63 -0.68 1.97
C ILE A 209 -21.57 -1.81 0.93
N ALA A 210 -20.71 -1.67 -0.06
CA ALA A 210 -20.50 -2.67 -1.10
C ALA A 210 -19.09 -3.28 -1.00
N PHE A 211 -18.99 -4.60 -1.15
CA PHE A 211 -17.72 -5.33 -1.02
C PHE A 211 -17.17 -5.68 -2.40
N ASN A 212 -15.97 -5.22 -2.74
CA ASN A 212 -15.28 -5.61 -3.97
C ASN A 212 -14.65 -7.01 -3.83
N GLY A 213 -15.49 -8.04 -3.91
CA GLY A 213 -15.12 -9.45 -3.80
C GLY A 213 -15.27 -10.05 -2.40
N MET A 214 -15.36 -11.37 -2.35
CA MET A 214 -15.65 -12.15 -1.14
C MET A 214 -14.65 -11.96 0.01
N LYS A 215 -13.37 -11.65 -0.28
CA LYS A 215 -12.37 -11.44 0.78
C LYS A 215 -12.70 -10.20 1.61
N ALA A 216 -13.13 -9.11 0.98
CA ALA A 216 -13.53 -7.90 1.68
C ALA A 216 -14.75 -8.17 2.57
N GLU A 217 -15.78 -8.85 2.05
CA GLU A 217 -16.96 -9.22 2.83
C GLU A 217 -16.62 -10.11 4.04
N ARG A 218 -15.85 -11.18 3.83
CA ARG A 218 -15.43 -12.08 4.92
C ARG A 218 -14.63 -11.35 5.99
N MET A 219 -13.76 -10.42 5.58
CA MET A 219 -13.00 -9.61 6.51
C MET A 219 -13.90 -8.63 7.27
N PHE A 220 -14.89 -8.04 6.61
CA PHE A 220 -15.87 -7.18 7.27
C PHE A 220 -16.64 -7.96 8.34
N ILE A 221 -17.20 -9.12 8.00
CA ILE A 221 -17.94 -9.98 8.93
C ILE A 221 -17.09 -10.42 10.12
N LYS A 222 -15.76 -10.59 9.93
CA LYS A 222 -14.82 -10.94 11.01
C LYS A 222 -14.69 -9.82 12.06
N PHE A 223 -14.76 -8.55 11.65
CA PHE A 223 -14.42 -7.41 12.52
C PHE A 223 -15.60 -6.53 12.88
N PHE A 224 -16.71 -6.59 12.12
CA PHE A 224 -17.83 -5.68 12.25
C PHE A 224 -19.16 -6.42 12.23
N THR A 225 -20.12 -5.86 12.97
CA THR A 225 -21.52 -6.28 12.91
C THR A 225 -22.26 -5.41 11.89
N LYS A 226 -23.15 -6.03 11.11
CA LYS A 226 -24.01 -5.31 10.18
C LYS A 226 -24.99 -4.39 10.94
N LEU A 227 -25.15 -3.17 10.44
CA LEU A 227 -26.14 -2.22 10.94
C LEU A 227 -27.47 -2.44 10.22
N PRO A 228 -28.61 -2.51 10.92
CA PRO A 228 -29.92 -2.72 10.28
C PRO A 228 -30.32 -1.60 9.31
N THR A 229 -29.81 -0.39 9.53
CA THR A 229 -30.05 0.79 8.71
C THR A 229 -29.20 0.86 7.45
N MET A 230 -28.24 -0.06 7.30
CA MET A 230 -27.26 -0.05 6.21
C MET A 230 -27.52 -1.22 5.26
N ARG A 231 -27.48 -0.96 3.96
CA ARG A 231 -27.51 -2.00 2.93
C ARG A 231 -26.11 -2.57 2.73
N TYR A 232 -26.02 -3.89 2.53
CA TYR A 232 -24.76 -4.58 2.25
C TYR A 232 -24.84 -5.33 0.92
N VAL A 233 -23.91 -5.07 0.01
CA VAL A 233 -23.90 -5.66 -1.34
C VAL A 233 -22.56 -6.34 -1.61
N LEU A 234 -22.57 -7.61 -2.00
CA LEU A 234 -21.37 -8.30 -2.47
C LEU A 234 -21.23 -8.10 -3.98
N LEU A 235 -20.13 -7.46 -4.40
CA LEU A 235 -19.80 -7.26 -5.82
C LEU A 235 -18.75 -8.28 -6.28
N PRO A 236 -18.76 -8.66 -7.57
CA PRO A 236 -17.66 -9.41 -8.15
C PRO A 236 -16.36 -8.62 -8.10
N SER A 237 -15.23 -9.33 -7.89
CA SER A 237 -13.93 -8.68 -7.76
C SER A 237 -13.44 -8.06 -9.07
N THR A 238 -12.92 -6.83 -9.01
CA THR A 238 -12.31 -6.15 -10.16
C THR A 238 -10.87 -6.56 -10.45
N SER A 239 -10.25 -7.37 -9.57
CA SER A 239 -8.89 -7.90 -9.75
C SER A 239 -8.75 -8.70 -11.04
N SER A 240 -7.63 -8.60 -11.74
CA SER A 240 -7.36 -9.37 -12.97
C SER A 240 -7.37 -10.89 -12.75
N THR A 241 -7.14 -11.34 -11.51
CA THR A 241 -7.21 -12.76 -11.12
C THR A 241 -8.61 -13.34 -11.25
N TYR A 242 -9.65 -12.50 -11.26
CA TYR A 242 -11.04 -12.91 -11.46
C TYR A 242 -11.41 -12.85 -12.96
N ALA A 243 -10.78 -13.71 -13.76
CA ALA A 243 -10.79 -13.62 -15.22
C ALA A 243 -12.14 -13.94 -15.89
N THR A 244 -13.09 -14.55 -15.18
CA THR A 244 -14.38 -15.00 -15.72
C THR A 244 -15.35 -13.86 -16.07
N MET A 245 -15.12 -12.65 -15.55
CA MET A 245 -15.94 -11.48 -15.85
C MET A 245 -15.17 -10.45 -16.67
N ASN A 246 -15.73 -10.01 -17.81
CA ASN A 246 -15.19 -8.87 -18.54
C ASN A 246 -15.69 -7.54 -17.95
N VAL A 247 -15.15 -6.42 -18.44
CA VAL A 247 -15.49 -5.09 -17.91
C VAL A 247 -16.97 -4.78 -18.14
N GLU A 248 -17.54 -5.18 -19.27
CA GLU A 248 -18.94 -4.92 -19.62
C GLU A 248 -19.91 -5.59 -18.65
N LYS A 249 -19.68 -6.87 -18.29
CA LYS A 249 -20.48 -7.58 -17.29
C LYS A 249 -20.32 -6.95 -15.90
N LEU A 250 -19.10 -6.57 -15.53
CA LEU A 250 -18.86 -5.87 -14.26
C LEU A 250 -19.62 -4.55 -14.21
N CYS A 251 -19.59 -3.75 -15.27
CA CYS A 251 -20.35 -2.50 -15.36
C CYS A 251 -21.85 -2.71 -15.14
N ARG A 252 -22.45 -3.74 -15.77
CA ARG A 252 -23.88 -4.03 -15.60
C ARG A 252 -24.24 -4.33 -14.14
N ILE A 253 -23.48 -5.20 -13.49
CA ILE A 253 -23.71 -5.58 -12.10
C ILE A 253 -23.47 -4.38 -11.17
N TRP A 254 -22.41 -3.62 -11.41
CA TRP A 254 -22.07 -2.46 -10.57
C TRP A 254 -23.02 -1.28 -10.78
N ALA A 255 -23.68 -1.17 -11.93
CA ALA A 255 -24.67 -0.12 -12.19
C ALA A 255 -25.90 -0.25 -11.29
N GLU A 256 -26.21 -1.46 -10.79
CA GLU A 256 -27.29 -1.67 -9.83
C GLU A 256 -27.07 -0.86 -8.54
N LEU A 257 -25.82 -0.56 -8.16
CA LEU A 257 -25.51 0.29 -7.01
C LEU A 257 -26.09 1.70 -7.12
N LEU A 258 -26.17 2.23 -8.34
CA LEU A 258 -26.62 3.61 -8.60
C LEU A 258 -28.15 3.73 -8.60
N GLN A 259 -28.87 2.61 -8.52
CA GLN A 259 -30.33 2.55 -8.49
C GLN A 259 -30.88 2.38 -7.07
N LEU A 260 -29.99 2.40 -6.06
CA LEU A 260 -30.28 2.14 -4.64
C LEU A 260 -30.45 3.43 -3.85
#